data_AF-A0A7S0SB95-F1
#
_entry.id   AF-A0A7S0SB95-F1
#
_cell.length_a   1.000
_cell.length_b   1.000
_cell.length_c   1.000
_cell.angle_alpha   90.00
_cell.angle_beta   90.00
_cell.angle_gamma   90.00
#
_symmetry.space_group_name_H-M   'P 1'
#
loop_
_entity.id
_entity.type
_entity.pdbx_description
1 polymer ?
#
loop_
_entity_poly.entity_id
_entity_poly.type
_entity_poly.pdbx_seq_one_letter_code
_entity_poly.pdbx_strand_id
1 'polypeptide(L)'
;MAVDKELRRPRNPKRKRMRGRRWKGTRVLPFVDDFLFVENSYAQALSLRQMVEALLDRLGLARNPKKGQWEPSQKLEHLGMEIDLKEGVFRAPAGKLDSISQLARSLLGMAARERRWVPAKTLASLAGKAQFLYLAVPAARFYLRELHTVLSTKSSWGARVKMTPQLRRDLLWWKSVPSENDSRPIHKPVETAYMHVDSSGYGWGAVLNELHPARGFWYDEDRLSHITFKA
;
A
#
# COMPACT_ATOMS: atom_id res chain seq x y z
N MET A 1 57.06 -20.72 -1.63
CA MET A 1 56.19 -19.84 -0.82
C MET A 1 55.57 -18.83 -1.77
N ALA A 2 54.41 -19.10 -2.37
CA ALA A 2 53.07 -18.83 -1.79
C ALA A 2 52.95 -17.31 -1.49
N VAL A 3 52.03 -16.53 -2.05
CA VAL A 3 50.58 -16.76 -2.14
C VAL A 3 49.98 -15.79 -3.18
N ASP A 4 49.27 -16.38 -4.14
CA ASP A 4 47.92 -16.05 -4.61
C ASP A 4 47.56 -14.59 -4.98
N LYS A 5 47.32 -14.40 -6.29
CA LYS A 5 46.82 -13.16 -6.91
C LYS A 5 45.34 -13.26 -7.30
N GLU A 6 44.61 -14.27 -6.85
CA GLU A 6 43.17 -14.39 -7.08
C GLU A 6 42.34 -14.07 -5.83
N LEU A 7 41.04 -13.79 -6.02
CA LEU A 7 40.01 -13.51 -5.02
C LEU A 7 39.84 -12.05 -4.52
N ARG A 8 39.80 -11.08 -5.45
CA ARG A 8 38.88 -9.94 -5.26
C ARG A 8 37.46 -10.36 -5.65
N ARG A 9 36.74 -10.99 -4.71
CA ARG A 9 35.30 -11.22 -4.82
C ARG A 9 34.59 -9.87 -5.02
N PRO A 10 33.68 -9.71 -6.01
CA PRO A 10 32.89 -8.49 -6.12
C PRO A 10 32.03 -8.33 -4.85
N ARG A 11 32.31 -7.28 -4.08
CA ARG A 11 31.76 -6.99 -2.74
C ARG A 11 30.29 -6.54 -2.72
N ASN A 12 29.54 -6.80 -3.78
CA ASN A 12 28.10 -6.58 -3.75
C ASN A 12 27.45 -7.46 -4.82
N PRO A 13 26.70 -8.52 -4.46
CA PRO A 13 25.80 -9.12 -5.43
C PRO A 13 24.86 -8.00 -5.86
N LYS A 14 24.98 -7.54 -7.11
CA LYS A 14 23.97 -6.68 -7.72
C LYS A 14 22.65 -7.39 -7.48
N ARG A 15 21.80 -6.87 -6.57
CA ARG A 15 20.44 -7.39 -6.37
C ARG A 15 19.78 -7.34 -7.73
N LYS A 16 19.74 -8.47 -8.45
CA LYS A 16 19.08 -8.56 -9.74
C LYS A 16 17.63 -8.20 -9.47
N ARG A 17 17.20 -7.02 -9.92
CA ARG A 17 15.79 -6.64 -9.88
C ARG A 17 15.04 -7.71 -10.69
N MET A 18 14.27 -8.55 -9.99
CA MET A 18 13.37 -9.55 -10.59
C MET A 18 12.12 -8.90 -11.19
N ARG A 19 11.92 -7.58 -11.03
CA ARG A 19 10.84 -6.83 -11.66
C ARG A 19 10.86 -7.04 -13.17
N GLY A 20 9.81 -7.67 -13.70
CA GLY A 20 9.61 -7.90 -15.14
C GLY A 20 10.33 -9.12 -15.73
N ARG A 21 11.06 -9.92 -14.94
CA ARG A 21 11.67 -11.15 -15.46
C ARG A 21 10.66 -12.28 -15.44
N ARG A 22 10.27 -12.74 -16.62
CA ARG A 22 9.61 -14.03 -16.80
C ARG A 22 10.67 -15.12 -16.56
N TRP A 23 10.46 -16.03 -15.63
CA TRP A 23 11.27 -17.24 -15.53
C TRP A 23 10.61 -18.32 -16.38
N LYS A 24 11.26 -18.74 -17.48
CA LYS A 24 10.68 -19.67 -18.46
C LYS A 24 9.28 -19.29 -18.98
N GLY A 25 8.97 -17.99 -19.07
CA GLY A 25 7.63 -17.51 -19.48
C GLY A 25 6.68 -17.17 -18.32
N THR A 26 6.93 -17.70 -17.14
CA THR A 26 6.13 -17.52 -15.92
C THR A 26 6.41 -16.19 -15.22
N ARG A 27 5.36 -15.51 -14.74
CA ARG A 27 5.50 -14.34 -13.85
C ARG A 27 5.58 -14.82 -12.40
N VAL A 28 6.67 -14.46 -11.71
CA VAL A 28 6.89 -14.77 -10.30
C VAL A 28 7.17 -13.51 -9.51
N LEU A 29 6.49 -13.35 -8.38
CA LEU A 29 6.73 -12.29 -7.40
C LEU A 29 7.21 -12.93 -6.09
N PRO A 30 8.53 -13.01 -5.87
CA PRO A 30 9.10 -13.47 -4.61
C PRO A 30 9.24 -12.31 -3.61
N PHE A 31 8.93 -12.58 -2.34
CA PHE A 31 9.14 -11.68 -1.22
C PHE A 31 9.48 -12.47 0.04
N VAL A 32 10.77 -12.46 0.42
CA VAL A 32 11.29 -13.24 1.56
C VAL A 32 10.92 -14.72 1.41
N ASP A 33 9.96 -15.21 2.18
CA ASP A 33 9.44 -16.58 2.20
C ASP A 33 8.14 -16.76 1.38
N ASP A 34 7.49 -15.67 0.98
CA ASP A 34 6.25 -15.69 0.20
C ASP A 34 6.53 -15.60 -1.31
N PHE A 35 5.92 -16.50 -2.09
CA PHE A 35 6.03 -16.53 -3.54
C PHE A 35 4.64 -16.48 -4.17
N LEU A 36 4.43 -15.56 -5.10
CA LEU A 36 3.25 -15.53 -5.94
C LEU A 36 3.62 -15.89 -7.37
N PHE A 37 2.94 -16.89 -7.92
CA PHE A 37 3.08 -17.34 -9.29
C PHE A 37 1.83 -16.97 -10.09
N VAL A 38 2.01 -16.40 -11.28
CA VAL A 38 0.91 -15.95 -12.13
C VAL A 38 1.09 -16.47 -13.55
N GLU A 39 0.07 -17.17 -14.03
CA GLU A 39 -0.02 -17.74 -15.38
C GLU A 39 -1.26 -17.23 -16.12
N ASN A 40 -1.31 -17.46 -17.43
CA ASN A 40 -2.40 -16.94 -18.28
C ASN A 40 -3.59 -17.91 -18.37
N SER A 41 -3.45 -19.16 -17.90
CA SER A 41 -4.55 -20.12 -17.87
C SER A 41 -4.48 -21.03 -16.64
N TYR A 42 -5.63 -21.60 -16.27
CA TYR A 42 -5.74 -22.56 -15.17
C TYR A 42 -4.85 -23.78 -15.39
N ALA A 43 -4.82 -24.33 -16.62
CA ALA A 43 -3.97 -25.46 -16.97
C ALA A 43 -2.47 -25.15 -16.84
N GLN A 44 -2.03 -23.95 -17.26
CA GLN A 44 -0.64 -23.51 -17.08
C GLN A 44 -0.29 -23.36 -15.60
N ALA A 45 -1.20 -22.78 -14.81
CA ALA A 45 -1.01 -22.65 -13.36
C ALA A 45 -0.90 -24.01 -12.65
N LEU A 46 -1.71 -25.00 -13.04
CA LEU A 46 -1.62 -26.36 -12.52
C LEU A 46 -0.30 -27.05 -12.90
N SER A 47 0.13 -26.92 -14.16
CA SER A 47 1.42 -27.48 -14.60
C SER A 47 2.60 -26.84 -13.86
N LEU A 48 2.55 -25.52 -13.67
CA LEU A 48 3.55 -24.80 -12.90
C LEU A 48 3.55 -25.24 -11.44
N ARG A 49 2.38 -25.44 -10.81
CA ARG A 49 2.26 -25.96 -9.45
C ARG A 49 3.03 -27.28 -9.29
N GLN A 50 2.79 -28.24 -10.19
CA GLN A 50 3.47 -29.54 -10.17
C GLN A 50 5.00 -29.39 -10.33
N MET A 51 5.44 -28.48 -11.21
CA MET A 51 6.87 -28.18 -11.39
C MET A 51 7.49 -27.60 -10.10
N VAL A 52 6.77 -26.71 -9.42
CA VAL A 52 7.22 -26.10 -8.17
C VAL A 52 7.26 -27.14 -7.05
N GLU A 53 6.28 -28.04 -6.95
CA GLU A 53 6.28 -29.15 -5.99
C GLU A 53 7.50 -30.05 -6.19
N ALA A 54 7.74 -30.52 -7.42
CA ALA A 54 8.90 -31.34 -7.74
C ALA A 54 10.24 -30.62 -7.46
N LEU A 55 10.28 -29.30 -7.66
CA LEU A 55 11.47 -28.50 -7.34
C LEU A 55 11.70 -28.41 -5.83
N LEU A 56 10.65 -28.16 -5.04
CA LEU A 56 10.75 -28.11 -3.58
C LEU A 56 11.22 -29.45 -3.02
N ASP A 57 10.65 -30.56 -3.51
CA ASP A 57 11.04 -31.91 -3.11
C ASP A 57 12.52 -32.19 -3.42
N ARG A 58 12.97 -31.84 -4.64
CA ARG A 58 14.38 -31.98 -5.03
C ARG A 58 15.34 -31.16 -4.17
N LEU A 59 14.88 -30.02 -3.66
CA LEU A 59 15.65 -29.16 -2.76
C LEU A 59 15.57 -29.59 -1.29
N GLY A 60 14.78 -30.63 -0.98
CA GLY A 60 14.54 -31.07 0.41
C GLY A 60 13.70 -30.06 1.21
N LEU A 61 12.92 -29.22 0.53
CA LEU A 61 12.05 -28.23 1.15
C LEU A 61 10.63 -28.77 1.23
N ALA A 62 10.07 -28.80 2.44
CA ALA A 62 8.69 -29.20 2.66
C ALA A 62 7.76 -27.99 2.78
N ARG A 63 6.59 -28.09 2.15
CA ARG A 63 5.51 -27.12 2.29
C ARG A 63 4.78 -27.31 3.62
N ASN A 64 4.39 -26.21 4.26
CA ASN A 64 3.39 -26.28 5.33
C ASN A 64 1.98 -26.53 4.75
N PRO A 65 1.29 -27.63 5.12
CA PRO A 65 0.03 -28.02 4.48
C PRO A 65 -1.10 -27.01 4.68
N LYS A 66 -1.07 -26.24 5.77
CA LYS A 66 -2.09 -25.25 6.14
C LYS A 66 -1.78 -23.83 5.64
N LYS A 67 -0.62 -23.62 5.00
CA LYS A 67 -0.21 -22.30 4.50
C LYS A 67 -0.17 -22.26 2.97
N GLY A 68 -0.46 -21.08 2.44
CA GLY A 68 -0.44 -20.77 1.02
C GLY A 68 -1.69 -21.24 0.28
N GLN A 69 -1.85 -20.73 -0.94
CA GLN A 69 -2.92 -21.09 -1.85
C GLN A 69 -2.31 -21.81 -3.06
N TRP A 70 -2.52 -23.12 -3.11
CA TRP A 70 -1.92 -23.99 -4.12
C TRP A 70 -2.89 -24.31 -5.24
N GLU A 71 -4.20 -24.22 -4.96
CA GLU A 71 -5.19 -24.29 -6.02
C GLU A 71 -5.18 -22.98 -6.82
N PRO A 72 -5.01 -23.01 -8.16
CA PRO A 72 -5.06 -21.81 -8.96
C PRO A 72 -6.36 -21.04 -8.75
N SER A 73 -6.25 -19.75 -8.47
CA SER A 73 -7.38 -18.89 -8.15
C SER A 73 -7.24 -17.52 -8.80
N GLN A 74 -8.37 -16.89 -9.07
CA GLN A 74 -8.44 -15.50 -9.51
C GLN A 74 -8.49 -14.53 -8.31
N LYS A 75 -8.77 -15.02 -7.10
CA LYS A 75 -8.79 -14.24 -5.87
C LYS A 75 -7.91 -14.89 -4.81
N LEU A 76 -6.98 -14.12 -4.26
CA LEU A 76 -6.05 -14.59 -3.23
C LEU A 76 -5.55 -13.44 -2.35
N GLU A 77 -5.04 -13.74 -1.15
CA GLU A 77 -4.28 -12.78 -0.34
C GLU A 77 -2.77 -13.00 -0.55
N HIS A 78 -2.02 -11.93 -0.83
CA HIS A 78 -0.57 -11.96 -0.90
C HIS A 78 0.02 -10.65 -0.37
N LEU A 79 1.06 -10.74 0.46
CA LEU A 79 1.69 -9.59 1.15
C LEU A 79 0.69 -8.70 1.90
N GLY A 80 -0.35 -9.35 2.40
CA GLY A 80 -1.37 -8.72 3.20
C GLY A 80 -2.44 -7.94 2.44
N MET A 81 -2.50 -8.05 1.11
CA MET A 81 -3.53 -7.45 0.27
C MET A 81 -4.29 -8.54 -0.46
N GLU A 82 -5.60 -8.34 -0.66
CA GLU A 82 -6.37 -9.18 -1.57
C GLU A 82 -6.04 -8.76 -3.01
N ILE A 83 -5.81 -9.74 -3.86
CA ILE A 83 -5.58 -9.59 -5.30
C ILE A 83 -6.78 -10.22 -5.99
N ASP A 84 -7.58 -9.41 -6.66
CA ASP A 84 -8.66 -9.87 -7.53
C ASP A 84 -8.21 -9.69 -8.98
N LEU A 85 -7.81 -10.80 -9.60
CA LEU A 85 -7.36 -10.84 -10.99
C LEU A 85 -8.52 -10.76 -11.99
N LYS A 86 -9.75 -11.08 -11.57
CA LYS A 86 -10.95 -10.97 -12.41
C LYS A 86 -11.32 -9.50 -12.61
N GLU A 87 -11.34 -8.74 -11.53
CA GLU A 87 -11.61 -7.30 -11.56
C GLU A 87 -10.33 -6.47 -11.83
N GLY A 88 -9.16 -7.10 -11.71
CA GLY A 88 -7.87 -6.44 -11.92
C GLY A 88 -7.52 -5.42 -10.84
N VAL A 89 -7.87 -5.68 -9.59
CA VAL A 89 -7.69 -4.73 -8.46
C VAL A 89 -6.94 -5.36 -7.27
N PHE A 90 -6.17 -4.53 -6.57
CA PHE A 90 -5.77 -4.77 -5.19
C PHE A 90 -6.88 -4.27 -4.26
N ARG A 91 -7.27 -5.07 -3.27
CA ARG A 91 -8.27 -4.69 -2.27
C ARG A 91 -7.71 -4.85 -0.86
N ALA A 92 -8.09 -3.95 0.03
CA ALA A 92 -7.82 -4.09 1.44
C ALA A 92 -8.69 -5.22 2.04
N PRO A 93 -8.11 -6.23 2.70
CA PRO A 93 -8.91 -7.28 3.31
C PRO A 93 -9.86 -6.71 4.39
N ALA A 94 -11.14 -7.11 4.35
CA ALA A 94 -12.18 -6.59 5.25
C ALA A 94 -11.79 -6.69 6.73
N GLY A 95 -11.25 -7.83 7.16
CA GLY A 95 -10.80 -8.02 8.54
C GLY A 95 -9.69 -7.06 8.98
N LYS A 96 -8.86 -6.55 8.05
CA LYS A 96 -7.84 -5.54 8.36
C LYS A 96 -8.46 -4.15 8.50
N LEU A 97 -9.42 -3.80 7.65
CA LEU A 97 -10.19 -2.56 7.77
C LEU A 97 -10.92 -2.52 9.11
N ASP A 98 -11.57 -3.61 9.50
CA ASP A 98 -12.24 -3.74 10.79
C ASP A 98 -11.27 -3.60 11.96
N SER A 99 -10.12 -4.28 11.90
CA SER A 99 -9.10 -4.20 12.96
C SER A 99 -8.56 -2.78 13.14
N ILE A 100 -8.35 -2.06 12.04
CA ILE A 100 -7.90 -0.66 12.03
C ILE A 100 -8.99 0.26 12.60
N SER A 101 -10.23 0.08 12.14
CA SER A 101 -11.38 0.86 12.61
C SER A 101 -11.63 0.67 14.11
N GLN A 102 -11.59 -0.57 14.61
CA GLN A 102 -11.73 -0.87 16.03
C GLN A 102 -10.61 -0.24 16.86
N LEU A 103 -9.36 -0.31 16.38
CA LEU A 103 -8.22 0.28 17.07
C LEU A 103 -8.31 1.82 17.12
N ALA A 104 -8.76 2.45 16.04
CA ALA A 104 -9.02 3.89 16.00
C ALA A 104 -10.13 4.30 16.97
N ARG A 105 -11.24 3.54 17.04
CA ARG A 105 -12.32 3.76 18.02
C ARG A 105 -11.81 3.64 19.46
N SER A 106 -10.98 2.63 19.74
CA SER A 106 -10.35 2.44 21.04
C SER A 106 -9.46 3.63 21.44
N LEU A 107 -8.62 4.11 20.52
CA LEU A 107 -7.76 5.28 20.74
C LEU A 107 -8.57 6.56 20.99
N LEU A 108 -9.65 6.78 20.24
CA LEU A 108 -10.56 7.91 20.46
C LEU A 108 -11.25 7.82 21.84
N GLY A 109 -11.68 6.63 22.24
CA GLY A 109 -12.29 6.38 23.55
C GLY A 109 -11.32 6.64 24.71
N MET A 110 -10.08 6.15 24.60
CA MET A 110 -9.02 6.43 25.59
C MET A 110 -8.70 7.93 25.66
N ALA A 111 -8.57 8.59 24.52
CA ALA A 111 -8.29 10.03 24.47
C ALA A 111 -9.39 10.86 25.14
N ALA A 112 -10.66 10.48 25.00
CA ALA A 112 -11.78 11.15 25.66
C ALA A 112 -11.73 11.00 27.18
N ARG A 113 -11.38 9.81 27.69
CA ARG A 113 -11.31 9.51 29.14
C ARG A 113 -10.07 10.08 29.81
N GLU A 114 -8.96 10.18 29.08
CA GLU A 114 -7.65 10.44 29.66
C GLU A 114 -7.04 11.77 29.19
N ARG A 115 -7.86 12.83 29.10
CA ARG A 115 -7.39 14.19 28.75
C ARG A 115 -6.50 14.23 27.50
N ARG A 116 -6.85 13.43 26.48
CA ARG A 116 -6.14 13.22 25.20
C ARG A 116 -4.86 12.38 25.25
N TRP A 117 -4.50 11.79 26.38
CA TRP A 117 -3.35 10.90 26.45
C TRP A 117 -3.71 9.50 25.96
N VAL A 118 -2.87 8.92 25.10
CA VAL A 118 -3.02 7.55 24.59
C VAL A 118 -1.70 6.77 24.69
N PRO A 119 -1.74 5.43 24.85
CA PRO A 119 -0.51 4.64 24.89
C PRO A 119 0.24 4.69 23.55
N ALA A 120 1.55 4.94 23.59
CA ALA A 120 2.38 5.05 22.39
C ALA A 120 2.39 3.73 21.58
N LYS A 121 2.44 2.58 22.27
CA LYS A 121 2.36 1.24 21.65
C LYS A 121 1.08 1.03 20.85
N THR A 122 -0.06 1.44 21.39
CA THR A 122 -1.35 1.28 20.71
C THR A 122 -1.42 2.16 19.47
N LEU A 123 -0.93 3.40 19.56
CA LEU A 123 -0.86 4.31 18.43
C LEU A 123 0.08 3.78 17.32
N ALA A 124 1.23 3.22 17.69
CA ALA A 124 2.16 2.61 16.74
C ALA A 124 1.63 1.32 16.10
N SER A 125 0.84 0.53 16.84
CA SER A 125 0.12 -0.62 16.28
C SER A 125 -0.83 -0.19 15.17
N LEU A 126 -1.55 0.93 15.36
CA LEU A 126 -2.39 1.51 14.31
C LEU A 126 -1.54 1.94 13.11
N ALA A 127 -0.43 2.65 13.33
CA ALA A 127 0.48 3.07 12.26
C ALA A 127 0.93 1.88 11.39
N GLY A 128 1.40 0.81 12.04
CA GLY A 128 1.91 -0.38 11.37
C GLY A 128 0.83 -1.08 10.56
N LYS A 129 -0.37 -1.24 11.12
CA LYS A 129 -1.50 -1.86 10.41
C LYS A 129 -1.96 -1.02 9.20
N ALA A 130 -2.09 0.28 9.40
CA ALA A 130 -2.59 1.21 8.40
C ALA A 130 -1.61 1.46 7.24
N GLN A 131 -0.30 1.34 7.48
CA GLN A 131 0.72 1.50 6.43
C GLN A 131 0.51 0.56 5.23
N PHE A 132 0.04 -0.67 5.47
CA PHE A 132 -0.21 -1.64 4.41
C PHE A 132 -1.36 -1.23 3.48
N LEU A 133 -2.34 -0.47 3.99
CA LEU A 133 -3.50 -0.05 3.20
C LEU A 133 -3.14 0.90 2.07
N TYR A 134 -1.97 1.55 2.09
CA TYR A 134 -1.57 2.50 1.05
C TYR A 134 -1.66 1.93 -0.38
N LEU A 135 -1.41 0.62 -0.56
CA LEU A 135 -1.48 0.01 -1.90
C LEU A 135 -2.89 0.08 -2.46
N ALA A 136 -3.90 -0.27 -1.65
CA ALA A 136 -5.30 -0.32 -2.04
C ALA A 136 -6.02 1.03 -1.85
N VAL A 137 -5.62 1.82 -0.85
CA VAL A 137 -6.21 3.11 -0.49
C VAL A 137 -5.11 4.18 -0.48
N PRO A 138 -4.79 4.83 -1.62
CA PRO A 138 -3.69 5.78 -1.70
C PRO A 138 -3.80 6.97 -0.73
N ALA A 139 -5.02 7.36 -0.35
CA ALA A 139 -5.30 8.44 0.59
C ALA A 139 -4.85 8.12 2.03
N ALA A 140 -4.77 6.83 2.40
CA ALA A 140 -4.36 6.34 3.71
C ALA A 140 -3.07 7.00 4.22
N ARG A 141 -2.10 7.25 3.33
CA ARG A 141 -0.80 7.82 3.68
C ARG A 141 -0.90 9.22 4.31
N PHE A 142 -1.90 10.01 3.91
CA PHE A 142 -2.05 11.39 4.39
C PHE A 142 -2.49 11.42 5.85
N TYR A 143 -3.28 10.43 6.27
CA TYR A 143 -3.78 10.27 7.64
C TYR A 143 -2.78 9.56 8.59
N LEU A 144 -1.55 9.29 8.13
CA LEU A 144 -0.48 8.73 8.95
C LEU A 144 0.54 9.78 9.41
N ARG A 145 0.58 10.96 8.76
CA ARG A 145 1.62 11.96 9.02
C ARG A 145 1.59 12.45 10.46
N GLU A 146 0.42 12.88 10.92
CA GLU A 146 0.30 13.40 12.29
C GLU A 146 0.48 12.29 13.32
N LEU A 147 0.04 11.07 13.00
CA LEU A 147 0.26 9.89 13.83
C LEU A 147 1.76 9.69 14.09
N HIS A 148 2.60 9.71 13.05
CA HIS A 148 4.05 9.60 13.21
C HIS A 148 4.67 10.78 13.98
N THR A 149 4.14 11.99 13.77
CA THR A 149 4.57 13.20 14.48
C THR A 149 4.33 13.04 15.98
N VAL A 150 3.13 12.63 16.39
CA VAL A 150 2.81 12.37 17.81
C VAL A 150 3.65 11.21 18.37
N LEU A 151 3.90 10.16 17.58
CA LEU A 151 4.78 9.06 18.01
C LEU A 151 6.24 9.47 18.19
N SER A 152 6.72 10.52 17.53
CA SER A 152 8.09 11.03 17.75
C SER A 152 8.25 11.73 19.10
N THR A 153 7.16 12.18 19.75
CA THR A 153 7.22 12.83 21.06
C THR A 153 7.23 11.84 22.23
N LYS A 154 7.19 10.53 21.97
CA LYS A 154 7.22 9.51 23.04
C LYS A 154 8.60 9.50 23.71
N SER A 155 8.62 9.43 25.04
CA SER A 155 9.86 9.20 25.80
C SER A 155 10.30 7.74 25.77
N SER A 156 9.35 6.81 25.73
CA SER A 156 9.59 5.37 25.61
C SER A 156 8.39 4.66 24.99
N TRP A 157 8.52 3.38 24.65
CA TRP A 157 7.39 2.57 24.18
C TRP A 157 6.37 2.25 25.27
N GLY A 158 6.75 2.32 26.55
CA GLY A 158 5.81 2.21 27.68
C GLY A 158 5.06 3.51 27.97
N ALA A 159 5.52 4.64 27.41
CA ALA A 159 4.96 5.95 27.70
C ALA A 159 3.63 6.19 26.98
N ARG A 160 2.95 7.25 27.45
CA ARG A 160 1.78 7.83 26.79
C ARG A 160 2.20 9.04 25.97
N VAL A 161 1.45 9.31 24.90
CA VAL A 161 1.61 10.48 24.05
C VAL A 161 0.32 11.27 24.03
N LYS A 162 0.42 12.60 23.86
CA LYS A 162 -0.74 13.48 23.88
C LYS A 162 -1.26 13.68 22.47
N MET A 163 -2.54 13.39 22.27
CA MET A 163 -3.21 13.52 20.99
C MET A 163 -3.45 15.00 20.64
N THR A 164 -3.06 15.36 19.41
CA THR A 164 -3.32 16.67 18.82
C THR A 164 -4.73 16.71 18.20
N PRO A 165 -5.29 17.91 17.97
CA PRO A 165 -6.55 18.05 17.23
C PRO A 165 -6.49 17.44 15.82
N GLN A 166 -5.34 17.54 15.15
CA GLN A 166 -5.13 16.90 13.84
C GLN A 166 -5.18 15.37 13.97
N LEU A 167 -4.50 14.76 14.94
CA LEU A 167 -4.51 13.31 15.10
C LEU A 167 -5.93 12.81 15.39
N ARG A 168 -6.72 13.57 16.14
CA ARG A 168 -8.13 13.24 16.37
C ARG A 168 -8.92 13.21 15.05
N ARG A 169 -8.71 14.16 14.14
CA ARG A 169 -9.36 14.17 12.81
C ARG A 169 -8.94 12.94 11.99
N ASP A 170 -7.65 12.63 11.98
CA ASP A 170 -7.14 11.45 11.27
C ASP A 170 -7.73 10.16 11.84
N LEU A 171 -7.84 10.03 13.17
CA LEU A 171 -8.46 8.87 13.82
C LEU A 171 -9.96 8.75 13.57
N LEU A 172 -10.67 9.88 13.40
CA LEU A 172 -12.07 9.84 12.97
C LEU A 172 -12.19 9.29 11.55
N TRP A 173 -11.27 9.67 10.65
CA TRP A 173 -11.20 9.07 9.33
C TRP A 173 -10.87 7.57 9.39
N TRP A 174 -9.90 7.16 10.21
CA TRP A 174 -9.56 5.74 10.41
C TRP A 174 -10.71 4.92 11.01
N LYS A 175 -11.53 5.53 11.88
CA LYS A 175 -12.75 4.91 12.42
C LYS A 175 -13.77 4.61 11.31
N SER A 176 -13.83 5.44 10.28
CA SER A 176 -14.75 5.31 9.13
C SER A 176 -13.98 5.03 7.84
N VAL A 177 -12.87 4.28 7.91
CA VAL A 177 -12.03 4.02 6.74
C VAL A 177 -12.92 3.49 5.61
N PRO A 178 -12.93 4.12 4.42
CA PRO A 178 -13.98 3.84 3.43
C PRO A 178 -13.91 2.39 2.96
N SER A 179 -14.99 1.64 3.16
CA SER A 179 -15.19 0.33 2.50
C SER A 179 -15.50 0.49 1.01
N GLU A 180 -16.02 1.65 0.60
CA GLU A 180 -16.45 1.92 -0.78
C GLU A 180 -15.28 2.22 -1.73
N ASN A 181 -14.13 2.67 -1.19
CA ASN A 181 -12.92 2.97 -1.96
C ASN A 181 -11.72 2.19 -1.40
N ASP A 182 -11.96 0.92 -1.10
CA ASP A 182 -10.99 0.00 -0.49
C ASP A 182 -10.09 -0.71 -1.53
N SER A 183 -10.18 -0.30 -2.80
CA SER A 183 -9.51 -0.98 -3.91
C SER A 183 -8.82 -0.03 -4.88
N ARG A 184 -7.82 -0.57 -5.58
CA ARG A 184 -7.04 0.13 -6.59
C ARG A 184 -6.73 -0.79 -7.77
N PRO A 185 -6.82 -0.33 -9.03
CA PRO A 185 -6.39 -1.10 -10.19
C PRO A 185 -4.93 -1.59 -10.07
N ILE A 186 -4.72 -2.86 -10.41
CA ILE A 186 -3.38 -3.48 -10.54
C ILE A 186 -2.64 -2.86 -11.72
N HIS A 187 -3.36 -2.65 -12.82
CA HIS A 187 -2.83 -2.03 -14.02
C HIS A 187 -2.87 -0.51 -13.87
N LYS A 188 -1.78 0.16 -14.26
CA LYS A 188 -1.87 1.59 -14.53
C LYS A 188 -2.75 1.76 -15.77
N PRO A 189 -3.78 2.60 -15.73
CA PRO A 189 -4.46 2.99 -16.96
C PRO A 189 -3.41 3.55 -17.93
N VAL A 190 -3.54 3.22 -19.22
CA VAL A 190 -2.71 3.84 -20.25
C VAL A 190 -3.07 5.32 -20.26
N GLU A 191 -2.07 6.19 -20.11
CA GLU A 191 -2.26 7.63 -20.22
C GLU A 191 -2.64 7.93 -21.69
N THR A 192 -3.92 8.19 -21.94
CA THR A 192 -4.45 8.51 -23.27
C THR A 192 -4.42 10.01 -23.56
N ALA A 193 -4.30 10.83 -22.53
CA ALA A 193 -4.17 12.26 -22.61
C ALA A 193 -3.51 12.80 -21.32
N TYR A 194 -2.90 13.98 -21.42
CA TYR A 194 -2.38 14.73 -20.28
C TYR A 194 -2.96 16.15 -20.30
N MET A 195 -3.30 16.65 -19.12
CA MET A 195 -3.89 17.99 -18.97
C MET A 195 -3.05 18.77 -17.97
N HIS A 196 -2.53 19.91 -18.42
CA HIS A 196 -1.91 20.89 -17.53
C HIS A 196 -3.02 21.79 -17.02
N VAL A 197 -3.11 21.97 -15.71
CA VAL A 197 -4.04 22.91 -15.08
C VAL A 197 -3.28 23.87 -14.19
N ASP A 198 -3.72 25.11 -14.16
CA ASP A 198 -3.26 26.12 -13.22
C ASP A 198 -4.46 26.93 -12.72
N SER A 199 -4.43 27.30 -11.44
CA SER A 199 -5.53 27.96 -10.77
C SER A 199 -5.01 29.05 -9.84
N SER A 200 -5.60 30.23 -9.94
CA SER A 200 -5.30 31.40 -9.12
C SER A 200 -6.50 31.78 -8.26
N GLY A 201 -6.35 32.83 -7.45
CA GLY A 201 -7.49 33.42 -6.72
C GLY A 201 -8.59 33.96 -7.65
N TYR A 202 -8.26 34.32 -8.90
CA TYR A 202 -9.14 35.04 -9.81
C TYR A 202 -9.71 34.17 -10.95
N GLY A 203 -8.94 33.21 -11.44
CA GLY A 203 -9.36 32.34 -12.54
C GLY A 203 -8.46 31.12 -12.70
N TRP A 204 -8.75 30.33 -13.72
CA TRP A 204 -8.10 29.06 -14.01
C TRP A 204 -7.81 28.91 -15.51
N GLY A 205 -6.83 28.07 -15.80
CA GLY A 205 -6.47 27.65 -17.14
C GLY A 205 -6.21 26.15 -17.18
N ALA A 206 -6.53 25.53 -18.30
CA ALA A 206 -6.22 24.16 -18.60
C ALA A 206 -5.75 24.02 -20.05
N VAL A 207 -4.81 23.11 -20.32
CA VAL A 207 -4.40 22.74 -21.67
C VAL A 207 -4.35 21.23 -21.77
N LEU A 208 -5.19 20.66 -22.65
CA LEU A 208 -5.21 19.23 -22.94
C LEU A 208 -4.29 18.90 -24.12
N ASN A 209 -3.37 17.97 -23.91
CA ASN A 209 -2.39 17.47 -24.89
C ASN A 209 -1.60 18.59 -25.59
N GLU A 210 -1.34 19.72 -24.91
CA GLU A 210 -0.74 20.93 -25.49
C GLU A 210 -1.52 21.59 -26.64
N LEU A 211 -2.72 21.08 -26.98
CA LEU A 211 -3.45 21.45 -28.18
C LEU A 211 -4.74 22.20 -27.89
N HIS A 212 -5.43 21.86 -26.80
CA HIS A 212 -6.77 22.39 -26.52
C HIS A 212 -6.76 23.21 -25.22
N PRO A 213 -6.65 24.55 -25.31
CA PRO A 213 -6.71 25.42 -24.15
C PRO A 213 -8.17 25.67 -23.71
N ALA A 214 -8.39 25.69 -22.41
CA ALA A 214 -9.59 26.18 -21.75
C ALA A 214 -9.18 27.16 -20.65
N ARG A 215 -10.00 28.20 -20.41
CA ARG A 215 -9.75 29.17 -19.34
C ARG A 215 -11.05 29.80 -18.87
N GLY A 216 -11.07 30.23 -17.61
CA GLY A 216 -12.22 30.87 -17.02
C GLY A 216 -11.87 31.70 -15.80
N PHE A 217 -12.86 32.45 -15.31
CA PHE A 217 -12.76 33.18 -14.05
C PHE A 217 -13.55 32.44 -12.97
N TRP A 218 -13.08 32.54 -11.73
CA TRP A 218 -13.85 32.13 -10.57
C TRP A 218 -14.93 33.17 -10.30
N TYR A 219 -16.14 32.72 -10.04
CA TYR A 219 -17.27 33.57 -9.66
C TYR A 219 -17.48 33.51 -8.14
N ASP A 220 -18.06 34.57 -7.60
CA ASP A 220 -18.33 34.90 -6.18
C ASP A 220 -17.91 33.87 -5.12
N GLU A 221 -18.65 32.76 -4.98
CA GLU A 221 -18.43 31.75 -3.93
C GLU A 221 -17.10 31.01 -4.07
N ASP A 222 -16.68 30.72 -5.30
CA ASP A 222 -15.43 30.02 -5.57
C ASP A 222 -14.22 30.89 -5.22
N ARG A 223 -14.31 32.23 -5.35
CA ARG A 223 -13.19 33.15 -5.03
C ARG A 223 -12.74 33.06 -3.58
N LEU A 224 -13.67 32.81 -2.66
CA LEU A 224 -13.41 32.74 -1.22
C LEU A 224 -12.67 31.45 -0.80
N SER A 225 -12.70 30.42 -1.64
CA SER A 225 -12.01 29.16 -1.37
C SER A 225 -10.51 29.27 -1.58
N HIS A 226 -9.73 28.41 -0.92
CA HIS A 226 -8.29 28.32 -1.16
C HIS A 226 -8.01 27.75 -2.56
N ILE A 227 -6.95 28.20 -3.24
CA ILE A 227 -6.62 27.78 -4.62
C ILE A 227 -6.50 26.26 -4.79
N THR A 228 -6.05 25.54 -3.76
CA THR A 228 -5.93 24.07 -3.74
C THR A 228 -7.28 23.35 -3.82
N PHE A 229 -8.37 24.01 -3.43
CA PHE A 229 -9.72 23.47 -3.60
C PHE A 229 -10.25 23.69 -5.03
N LYS A 230 -9.73 24.69 -5.74
CA LYS A 230 -10.16 25.10 -7.08
C LYS A 230 -9.27 24.54 -8.21
N ALA A 231 -8.37 23.62 -7.88
CA ALA A 231 -7.37 23.06 -8.79
C ALA A 231 -7.60 21.56 -8.98
#